data_AF-G4TW44-F1
#
_entry.id   AF-G4TW44-F1
#
_cell.length_a   1.000
_cell.length_b   1.000
_cell.length_c   1.000
_cell.angle_alpha   90.00
_cell.angle_beta   90.00
_cell.angle_gamma   90.00
#
_symmetry.space_group_name_H-M   'P 1'
#
loop_
_entity.id
_entity.type
_entity.pdbx_description
1 polymer ?
#
loop_
_entity_poly.entity_id
_entity_poly.type
_entity_poly.pdbx_seq_one_letter_code
_entity_poly.pdbx_strand_id
1 'polypeptide(L)'
;MALSLASYAISSRDAVSNSVIAPQDCALRYRALPDIIWSCLSTIFLCTWVSMHPDVPEPFSMKGFGWWKSSQARAWHFVRRRLFPFVLALLFPEWVLIFSISQFISASFLKLEAKHLSLNQTFFIVMGGFHGREAKPARTPGIEMFNPLGPTESQPITVGNNSVPTEEDEVSYHPLDKFDVLQLLKAKQLQIPRSREIEDKSKHDQIAKLLVLVQTIWFVTQCVGRKIQHLPLTKLEIVTLAYIIINIATYAFWWKKPYCVEEAVRIVYKEPMEQEKRPLRKRTSKPSTEIIKVVMYTISGEGSLKAFGKAFRDRKARRIIVALISFVASIVVLTVSGALFGAVHFLAWESSFPTPVEQLLWRIFSIVLTGIPVIMPPLAFAILNVSLRPLSILLSMLAFIYLVGRAVTLVLAFTTLRHLPPGAYRGVEWSHFLPHV
;
A
#
# COMPACT_ATOMS: atom_id res chain seq x y z
N MET A 1 -13.52 -15.82 38.42
CA MET A 1 -14.46 -14.68 38.34
C MET A 1 -15.66 -14.92 37.41
N ALA A 2 -15.52 -15.60 36.27
CA ALA A 2 -16.69 -15.94 35.43
C ALA A 2 -17.67 -16.92 36.13
N LEU A 3 -17.16 -17.88 36.90
CA LEU A 3 -17.99 -18.80 37.69
C LEU A 3 -18.64 -18.15 38.91
N SER A 4 -18.01 -17.12 39.51
CA SER A 4 -18.56 -16.44 40.69
C SER A 4 -19.69 -15.46 40.35
N LEU A 5 -19.68 -14.91 39.12
CA LEU A 5 -20.79 -14.10 38.60
C LEU A 5 -21.97 -14.98 38.15
N ALA A 6 -21.69 -16.15 37.59
CA ALA A 6 -22.73 -17.13 37.28
C ALA A 6 -23.41 -17.67 38.55
N SER A 7 -22.65 -17.93 39.63
CA SER A 7 -23.23 -18.35 40.91
C SER A 7 -24.01 -17.23 41.60
N TYR A 8 -23.58 -15.96 41.47
CA TYR A 8 -24.34 -14.82 42.02
C TYR A 8 -25.67 -14.60 41.28
N ALA A 9 -25.69 -14.78 39.95
CA ALA A 9 -26.90 -14.70 39.14
C ALA A 9 -27.89 -15.86 39.38
N ILE A 10 -27.40 -17.02 39.84
CA ILE A 10 -28.24 -18.16 40.23
C ILE A 10 -28.78 -17.95 41.65
N SER A 11 -27.99 -17.40 42.57
CA SER A 11 -28.42 -17.13 43.95
C SER A 11 -29.46 -16.00 44.08
N SER A 12 -29.57 -15.12 43.08
CA SER A 12 -30.58 -14.06 43.05
C SER A 12 -31.92 -14.49 42.45
N ARG A 13 -32.12 -15.78 42.13
CA ARG A 13 -33.38 -16.30 41.54
C ARG A 13 -34.52 -16.49 42.53
N ASP A 14 -34.26 -16.43 43.84
CA ASP A 14 -35.28 -16.72 44.87
C ASP A 14 -35.97 -15.48 45.45
N ALA A 15 -35.72 -14.29 44.91
CA ALA A 15 -36.48 -13.11 45.31
C ALA A 15 -36.76 -12.19 44.13
N VAL A 16 -38.06 -11.96 43.91
CA VAL A 16 -38.71 -10.96 43.06
C VAL A 16 -39.29 -11.48 41.72
N SER A 17 -40.61 -11.32 41.69
CA SER A 17 -41.61 -11.76 40.73
C SER A 17 -41.63 -10.98 39.41
N ASN A 18 -41.96 -11.71 38.33
CA ASN A 18 -42.63 -11.31 37.09
C ASN A 18 -41.98 -10.28 36.15
N SER A 19 -40.97 -10.73 35.40
CA SER A 19 -41.04 -10.79 33.92
C SER A 19 -40.01 -11.81 33.46
N VAL A 20 -40.44 -12.90 32.83
CA VAL A 20 -39.52 -13.93 32.33
C VAL A 20 -38.87 -13.38 31.08
N ILE A 21 -37.81 -12.57 31.25
CA ILE A 21 -36.89 -12.24 30.18
C ILE A 21 -36.29 -13.57 29.71
N ALA A 22 -36.54 -13.93 28.45
CA ALA A 22 -36.03 -15.19 27.93
C ALA A 22 -34.49 -15.19 28.06
N PRO A 23 -33.84 -16.32 28.40
CA PRO A 23 -32.37 -16.39 28.48
C PRO A 23 -31.66 -15.88 27.22
N GLN A 24 -32.31 -15.98 26.07
CA GLN A 24 -31.88 -15.40 24.79
C GLN A 24 -31.89 -13.87 24.76
N ASP A 25 -32.88 -13.20 25.35
CA ASP A 25 -32.96 -11.73 25.40
C ASP A 25 -31.84 -11.14 26.26
N CYS A 26 -31.45 -11.86 27.32
CA CYS A 26 -30.26 -11.53 28.09
C CYS A 26 -28.97 -11.77 27.29
N ALA A 27 -28.87 -12.86 26.53
CA ALA A 27 -27.70 -13.15 25.70
C ALA A 27 -27.47 -12.10 24.59
N LEU A 28 -28.54 -11.56 24.00
CA LEU A 28 -28.46 -10.50 22.97
C LEU A 28 -27.97 -9.15 23.51
N ARG A 29 -28.06 -8.91 24.82
CA ARG A 29 -27.60 -7.67 25.47
C ARG A 29 -26.11 -7.66 25.79
N TYR A 30 -25.41 -8.79 25.64
CA TYR A 30 -23.99 -8.90 25.93
C TYR A 30 -23.21 -9.43 24.72
N ARG A 31 -21.97 -8.99 24.58
CA ARG A 31 -21.01 -9.46 23.59
C ARG A 31 -19.89 -10.21 24.29
N ALA A 32 -19.45 -11.33 23.73
CA ALA A 32 -18.36 -12.10 24.31
C ALA A 32 -17.00 -11.49 23.93
N LEU A 33 -15.96 -11.76 24.73
CA LEU A 33 -14.60 -11.32 24.42
C LEU A 33 -14.12 -11.77 23.02
N PRO A 34 -14.36 -13.02 22.58
CA PRO A 34 -14.00 -13.45 21.22
C PRO A 34 -14.68 -12.62 20.14
N ASP A 35 -15.93 -12.17 20.34
CA ASP A 35 -16.66 -11.34 19.37
C ASP A 35 -16.00 -9.96 19.22
N ILE A 36 -15.55 -9.37 20.33
CA ILE A 36 -14.80 -8.09 20.31
C ILE A 36 -13.50 -8.26 19.52
N ILE A 37 -12.74 -9.31 19.84
CA ILE A 37 -11.46 -9.58 19.18
C ILE A 37 -11.68 -9.83 17.69
N TRP A 38 -12.63 -10.71 17.35
CA TRP A 38 -12.92 -11.07 15.97
C TRP A 38 -13.41 -9.88 15.15
N SER A 39 -14.29 -9.05 15.71
CA SER A 39 -14.77 -7.83 15.06
C SER A 39 -13.62 -6.87 14.76
N CYS A 40 -12.72 -6.62 15.73
CA CYS A 40 -11.56 -5.76 15.53
C CYS A 40 -10.57 -6.34 14.51
N LEU A 41 -10.14 -7.59 14.70
CA LEU A 41 -9.14 -8.24 13.85
C LEU A 41 -9.63 -8.42 12.42
N SER A 42 -10.89 -8.84 12.23
CA SER A 42 -11.46 -8.98 10.89
C SER A 42 -11.59 -7.63 10.20
N THR A 43 -11.96 -6.56 10.93
CA THR A 43 -12.02 -5.21 10.38
C THR A 43 -10.64 -4.71 9.97
N ILE A 44 -9.62 -4.80 10.85
CA ILE A 44 -8.23 -4.43 10.54
C ILE A 44 -7.72 -5.23 9.34
N PHE A 45 -7.94 -6.55 9.34
CA PHE A 45 -7.52 -7.43 8.26
C PHE A 45 -8.17 -7.04 6.94
N LEU A 46 -9.51 -6.97 6.88
CA LEU A 46 -10.25 -6.67 5.67
C LEU A 46 -9.90 -5.28 5.13
N CYS A 47 -9.92 -4.25 5.97
CA CYS A 47 -9.67 -2.88 5.53
C CYS A 47 -8.23 -2.66 5.07
N THR A 48 -7.24 -3.31 5.71
CA THR A 48 -5.83 -3.21 5.32
C THR A 48 -5.52 -4.11 4.11
N TRP A 49 -6.10 -5.30 4.05
CA TRP A 49 -5.84 -6.25 2.97
C TRP A 49 -6.37 -5.76 1.62
N VAL A 50 -7.58 -5.20 1.62
CA VAL A 50 -8.23 -4.70 0.40
C VAL A 50 -7.72 -3.31 0.02
N SER A 51 -7.35 -2.47 0.98
CA SER A 51 -6.74 -1.16 0.66
C SER A 51 -5.41 -1.30 -0.08
N MET A 52 -4.67 -2.40 0.13
CA MET A 52 -3.39 -2.62 -0.53
C MET A 52 -3.51 -3.11 -1.96
N HIS A 53 -3.08 -2.27 -2.89
CA HIS A 53 -2.98 -2.58 -4.31
C HIS A 53 -1.50 -2.79 -4.66
N PRO A 54 -0.95 -4.01 -4.59
CA PRO A 54 0.45 -4.25 -4.93
C PRO A 54 0.72 -3.98 -6.42
N ASP A 55 1.97 -3.65 -6.73
CA ASP A 55 2.42 -3.45 -8.11
C ASP A 55 2.54 -4.78 -8.87
N VAL A 56 2.56 -4.68 -10.20
CA VAL A 56 2.61 -5.85 -11.08
C VAL A 56 3.95 -6.55 -10.87
N PRO A 57 3.92 -7.86 -10.63
CA PRO A 57 5.13 -8.59 -10.31
C PRO A 57 6.07 -8.73 -11.51
N GLU A 58 7.37 -8.69 -11.25
CA GLU A 58 8.38 -9.11 -12.22
C GLU A 58 8.13 -10.56 -12.69
N PRO A 59 8.38 -10.85 -13.99
CA PRO A 59 8.13 -12.17 -14.55
C PRO A 59 9.07 -13.18 -13.92
N PHE A 60 8.50 -14.22 -13.31
CA PHE A 60 9.25 -15.30 -12.69
C PHE A 60 8.93 -16.61 -13.41
N SER A 61 9.95 -17.25 -14.00
CA SER A 61 9.81 -18.54 -14.66
C SER A 61 10.00 -19.67 -13.63
N MET A 62 9.01 -20.54 -13.51
CA MET A 62 9.11 -21.80 -12.77
C MET A 62 9.42 -23.00 -13.67
N LYS A 63 9.67 -22.78 -14.97
CA LYS A 63 10.03 -23.87 -15.90
C LYS A 63 11.33 -24.53 -15.43
N GLY A 64 11.32 -25.86 -15.32
CA GLY A 64 12.46 -26.66 -14.85
C GLY A 64 12.47 -27.00 -13.34
N PHE A 65 11.55 -26.44 -12.54
CA PHE A 65 11.42 -26.80 -11.12
C PHE A 65 10.49 -28.00 -10.92
N GLY A 66 10.93 -29.01 -10.14
CA GLY A 66 10.06 -30.11 -9.69
C GLY A 66 8.89 -29.63 -8.82
N TRP A 67 7.83 -30.43 -8.69
CA TRP A 67 6.57 -30.01 -8.04
C TRP A 67 6.75 -29.42 -6.63
N TRP A 68 7.60 -30.04 -5.80
CA TRP A 68 7.91 -29.56 -4.45
C TRP A 68 8.58 -28.18 -4.46
N LYS A 69 9.65 -28.03 -5.24
CA LYS A 69 10.38 -26.76 -5.33
C LYS A 69 9.50 -25.67 -5.95
N SER A 70 8.67 -26.01 -6.93
CA SER A 70 7.67 -25.10 -7.53
C SER A 70 6.64 -24.61 -6.51
N SER A 71 6.14 -25.50 -5.65
CA SER A 71 5.18 -25.15 -4.60
C SER A 71 5.81 -24.27 -3.51
N GLN A 72 7.05 -24.58 -3.09
CA GLN A 72 7.81 -23.73 -2.16
C GLN A 72 8.07 -22.35 -2.76
N ALA A 73 8.47 -22.27 -4.02
CA ALA A 73 8.67 -21.00 -4.71
C ALA A 73 7.37 -20.19 -4.80
N ARG A 74 6.21 -20.81 -5.13
CA ARG A 74 4.90 -20.13 -5.12
C ARG A 74 4.56 -19.56 -3.73
N ALA A 75 4.74 -20.36 -2.69
CA ALA A 75 4.49 -19.91 -1.31
C ALA A 75 5.39 -18.73 -0.94
N TRP A 76 6.69 -18.80 -1.25
CA TRP A 76 7.63 -17.71 -1.00
C TRP A 76 7.28 -16.44 -1.78
N HIS A 77 6.86 -16.59 -3.05
CA HIS A 77 6.36 -15.48 -3.85
C HIS A 77 5.12 -14.82 -3.24
N PHE A 78 4.15 -15.61 -2.78
CA PHE A 78 2.98 -15.09 -2.10
C PHE A 78 3.35 -14.34 -0.81
N VAL A 79 4.22 -14.92 0.02
CA VAL A 79 4.68 -14.30 1.27
C VAL A 79 5.36 -12.98 0.99
N ARG A 80 6.34 -12.94 0.09
CA ARG A 80 7.09 -11.71 -0.22
C ARG A 80 6.23 -10.62 -0.87
N ARG A 81 5.23 -10.99 -1.69
CA ARG A 81 4.44 -10.03 -2.47
C ARG A 81 3.19 -9.53 -1.76
N ARG A 82 2.62 -10.35 -0.87
CA ARG A 82 1.32 -10.06 -0.27
C ARG A 82 1.38 -10.02 1.26
N LEU A 83 1.91 -11.07 1.89
CA LEU A 83 1.93 -11.16 3.34
C LEU A 83 2.94 -10.18 3.97
N PHE A 84 4.13 -10.03 3.39
CA PHE A 84 5.16 -9.14 3.92
C PHE A 84 4.73 -7.66 3.86
N PRO A 85 4.23 -7.13 2.71
CA PRO A 85 3.67 -5.78 2.68
C PRO A 85 2.47 -5.59 3.62
N PHE A 86 1.63 -6.62 3.79
CA PHE A 86 0.53 -6.60 4.77
C PHE A 86 1.04 -6.39 6.20
N VAL A 87 1.99 -7.20 6.65
CA VAL A 87 2.57 -7.07 8.00
C VAL A 87 3.26 -5.73 8.16
N LEU A 88 3.95 -5.26 7.11
CA LEU A 88 4.56 -3.93 7.12
C LEU A 88 3.51 -2.82 7.20
N ALA A 89 2.36 -2.97 6.56
CA ALA A 89 1.23 -2.03 6.63
C ALA A 89 0.63 -1.96 8.03
N LEU A 90 0.64 -3.05 8.79
CA LEU A 90 0.21 -3.03 10.19
C LEU A 90 1.18 -2.20 11.05
N LEU A 91 2.49 -2.35 10.86
CA LEU A 91 3.48 -1.61 11.66
C LEU A 91 3.63 -0.15 11.22
N PHE A 92 3.54 0.11 9.91
CA PHE A 92 3.79 1.40 9.28
C PHE A 92 2.70 1.76 8.26
N PRO A 93 1.44 1.96 8.69
CA PRO A 93 0.36 2.28 7.76
C PRO A 93 0.57 3.63 7.06
N GLU A 94 1.31 4.57 7.67
CA GLU A 94 1.67 5.86 7.05
C GLU A 94 2.58 5.67 5.83
N TRP A 95 3.47 4.68 5.85
CA TRP A 95 4.37 4.41 4.72
C TRP A 95 3.59 3.93 3.51
N VAL A 96 2.57 3.10 3.73
CA VAL A 96 1.67 2.64 2.66
C VAL A 96 0.87 3.81 2.09
N LEU A 97 0.36 4.69 2.95
CA LEU A 97 -0.33 5.90 2.52
C LEU A 97 0.59 6.80 1.67
N ILE A 98 1.82 7.07 2.11
CA ILE A 98 2.82 7.84 1.36
C ILE A 98 3.08 7.22 0.00
N PHE A 99 3.22 5.90 -0.05
CA PHE A 99 3.42 5.16 -1.29
C PHE A 99 2.22 5.32 -2.22
N SER A 100 0.99 5.22 -1.70
CA SER A 100 -0.24 5.40 -2.48
C SER A 100 -0.34 6.79 -3.13
N ILE A 101 0.02 7.83 -2.39
CA ILE A 101 0.03 9.22 -2.88
C ILE A 101 1.12 9.43 -3.92
N SER A 102 2.32 8.90 -3.68
CA SER A 102 3.43 9.00 -4.62
C SER A 102 3.05 8.37 -5.97
N GLN A 103 2.34 7.24 -5.95
CA GLN A 103 1.80 6.62 -7.14
C GLN A 103 0.66 7.43 -7.78
N PHE A 104 -0.25 7.98 -6.99
CA PHE A 104 -1.34 8.84 -7.48
C PHE A 104 -0.81 10.10 -8.18
N ILE A 105 0.18 10.76 -7.58
CA ILE A 105 0.87 11.93 -8.16
C ILE A 105 1.54 11.52 -9.47
N SER A 106 2.28 10.41 -9.48
CA SER A 106 2.94 9.89 -10.70
C SER A 106 1.95 9.58 -11.82
N ALA A 107 0.84 8.93 -11.51
CA ALA A 107 -0.22 8.58 -12.48
C ALA A 107 -0.97 9.82 -12.98
N SER A 108 -1.19 10.81 -12.11
CA SER A 108 -1.82 12.08 -12.46
C SER A 108 -0.96 12.92 -13.39
N PHE A 109 0.35 13.00 -13.13
CA PHE A 109 1.29 13.64 -14.04
C PHE A 109 1.33 12.97 -15.42
N LEU A 110 1.31 11.64 -15.44
CA LEU A 110 1.27 10.88 -16.68
C LEU A 110 -0.02 11.13 -17.48
N LYS A 111 -1.15 11.29 -16.80
CA LYS A 111 -2.44 11.64 -17.42
C LYS A 111 -2.42 13.05 -18.02
N LEU A 112 -1.76 14.00 -17.38
CA LEU A 112 -1.59 15.36 -17.93
C LEU A 112 -0.74 15.35 -19.22
N GLU A 113 0.25 14.47 -19.31
CA GLU A 113 1.08 14.31 -20.51
C GLU A 113 0.35 13.57 -21.64
N ALA A 114 -0.38 12.51 -21.30
CA ALA A 114 -1.14 11.70 -22.24
C ALA A 114 -2.65 11.89 -21.99
N LYS A 115 -3.19 13.06 -22.37
CA LYS A 115 -4.62 13.42 -22.12
C LYS A 115 -5.63 12.44 -22.69
N HIS A 116 -5.25 11.65 -23.71
CA HIS A 116 -6.10 10.61 -24.30
C HIS A 116 -6.22 9.37 -23.40
N LEU A 117 -5.35 9.23 -22.39
CA LEU A 117 -5.39 8.14 -21.43
C LEU A 117 -6.24 8.49 -20.22
N SER A 118 -6.94 7.47 -19.75
CA SER A 118 -7.68 7.49 -18.50
C SER A 118 -6.74 7.29 -17.29
N LEU A 119 -7.19 7.67 -16.08
CA LEU A 119 -6.35 7.59 -14.88
C LEU A 119 -6.01 6.14 -14.50
N ASN A 120 -6.91 5.19 -14.75
CA ASN A 120 -6.63 3.77 -14.53
C ASN A 120 -5.59 3.21 -15.51
N GLN A 121 -5.60 3.66 -16.77
CA GLN A 121 -4.53 3.33 -17.73
C GLN A 121 -3.17 3.89 -17.30
N THR A 122 -3.12 5.12 -16.78
CA THR A 122 -1.85 5.68 -16.31
C THR A 122 -1.36 5.03 -15.01
N PHE A 123 -2.27 4.65 -14.11
CA PHE A 123 -1.93 3.79 -12.97
C PHE A 123 -1.36 2.45 -13.41
N PHE A 124 -1.97 1.82 -14.41
CA PHE A 124 -1.50 0.54 -14.96
C PHE A 124 -0.06 0.63 -15.50
N ILE A 125 0.31 1.75 -16.11
CA ILE A 125 1.70 2.02 -16.52
C ILE A 125 2.61 2.18 -15.29
N VAL A 126 2.21 3.02 -14.31
CA VAL A 126 3.02 3.32 -13.12
C VAL A 126 3.29 2.08 -12.26
N MET A 127 2.34 1.14 -12.21
CA MET A 127 2.47 -0.10 -11.44
C MET A 127 3.23 -1.21 -12.16
N GLY A 128 3.81 -0.94 -13.34
CA GLY A 128 4.60 -1.94 -14.09
C GLY A 128 3.79 -2.89 -14.97
N GLY A 129 2.59 -2.49 -15.40
CA GLY A 129 1.69 -3.34 -16.20
C GLY A 129 2.17 -3.75 -17.59
N PHE A 130 3.37 -3.34 -18.01
CA PHE A 130 3.95 -3.67 -19.31
C PHE A 130 5.35 -4.27 -19.15
N HIS A 131 5.55 -5.45 -19.72
CA HIS A 131 6.85 -6.10 -19.79
C HIS A 131 7.31 -6.19 -21.24
N GLY A 132 8.55 -5.82 -21.50
CA GLY A 132 9.13 -5.73 -22.83
C GLY A 132 10.16 -6.82 -23.09
N ARG A 133 10.34 -7.13 -24.37
CA ARG A 133 11.46 -7.89 -24.91
C ARG A 133 11.89 -7.25 -26.23
N GLU A 134 13.20 -7.15 -26.42
CA GLU A 134 13.78 -6.76 -27.70
C GLU A 134 13.67 -7.89 -28.73
N ALA A 135 13.25 -7.54 -29.96
CA ALA A 135 13.26 -8.46 -31.09
C ALA A 135 14.70 -8.66 -31.60
N LYS A 136 15.22 -9.90 -31.57
CA LYS A 136 16.50 -10.22 -32.23
C LYS A 136 16.36 -9.93 -33.74
N PRO A 137 17.34 -9.26 -34.39
CA PRO A 137 17.32 -9.13 -35.85
C PRO A 137 17.36 -10.53 -36.48
N ALA A 138 16.57 -10.74 -37.53
CA ALA A 138 16.64 -11.97 -38.31
C ALA A 138 18.09 -12.12 -38.80
N ARG A 139 18.74 -13.24 -38.46
CA ARG A 139 20.00 -13.60 -39.12
C ARG A 139 19.68 -13.69 -40.61
N THR A 140 20.20 -12.76 -41.40
CA THR A 140 20.27 -12.91 -42.85
C THR A 140 20.98 -14.25 -43.10
N PRO A 141 20.42 -15.20 -43.87
CA PRO A 141 21.20 -16.33 -44.35
C PRO A 141 22.43 -15.74 -45.02
N GLY A 142 23.62 -16.12 -44.55
CA GLY A 142 24.85 -15.64 -45.13
C GLY A 142 24.79 -15.89 -46.63
N ILE A 143 24.95 -14.83 -47.41
CA ILE A 143 25.37 -14.99 -48.79
C ILE A 143 26.79 -15.56 -48.67
N GLU A 144 26.89 -16.89 -48.74
CA GLU A 144 28.17 -17.54 -48.99
C GLU A 144 28.68 -16.96 -50.32
N MET A 145 29.73 -16.14 -50.23
CA MET A 145 30.53 -15.82 -51.40
C MET A 145 31.10 -17.14 -51.93
N PHE A 146 30.50 -17.62 -53.02
CA PHE A 146 31.00 -18.73 -53.81
C PHE A 146 32.45 -18.44 -54.18
N ASN A 147 33.38 -19.18 -53.60
CA ASN A 147 34.79 -19.15 -53.95
C ASN A 147 35.03 -20.33 -54.93
N PRO A 148 35.26 -20.10 -56.23
CA PRO A 148 35.39 -21.19 -57.17
C PRO A 148 36.86 -21.60 -57.25
N LEU A 149 37.28 -22.62 -56.49
CA LEU A 149 38.45 -23.47 -56.80
C LEU A 149 38.64 -24.54 -55.70
N GLY A 150 38.28 -25.78 -56.02
CA GLY A 150 38.59 -26.99 -55.25
C GLY A 150 37.85 -28.20 -55.83
N PRO A 151 38.53 -29.34 -56.10
CA PRO A 151 37.94 -30.42 -56.87
C PRO A 151 37.00 -31.29 -56.03
N THR A 152 36.06 -31.86 -56.78
CA THR A 152 34.97 -32.78 -56.48
C THR A 152 35.34 -33.88 -55.48
N GLU A 153 34.63 -33.96 -54.35
CA GLU A 153 34.41 -35.22 -53.64
C GLU A 153 32.98 -35.26 -53.12
N SER A 154 32.29 -36.34 -53.47
CA SER A 154 30.85 -36.57 -53.36
C SER A 154 30.39 -36.79 -51.91
N GLN A 155 29.39 -36.03 -51.45
CA GLN A 155 28.48 -36.49 -50.40
C GLN A 155 27.01 -36.20 -50.75
N PRO A 156 26.08 -37.10 -50.40
CA PRO A 156 24.70 -37.04 -50.89
C PRO A 156 23.90 -35.95 -50.20
N ILE A 157 23.05 -35.31 -51.00
CA ILE A 157 21.98 -34.42 -50.60
C ILE A 157 21.09 -35.14 -49.58
N THR A 158 21.20 -34.76 -48.31
CA THR A 158 20.19 -35.12 -47.31
C THR A 158 19.22 -33.96 -47.23
N VAL A 159 18.06 -34.13 -47.86
CA VAL A 159 16.89 -33.26 -47.69
C VAL A 159 16.48 -33.34 -46.22
N GLY A 160 16.90 -32.36 -45.43
CA GLY A 160 16.68 -32.31 -43.98
C GLY A 160 15.84 -31.09 -43.62
N ASN A 161 14.52 -31.28 -43.66
CA ASN A 161 13.46 -30.59 -42.93
C ASN A 161 13.68 -29.13 -42.54
N ASN A 162 12.76 -28.29 -43.05
CA ASN A 162 12.36 -27.02 -42.47
C ASN A 162 12.25 -27.13 -40.94
N SER A 163 13.32 -26.78 -40.22
CA SER A 163 13.25 -26.56 -38.79
C SER A 163 12.53 -25.24 -38.59
N VAL A 164 11.21 -25.35 -38.40
CA VAL A 164 10.45 -24.41 -37.57
C VAL A 164 11.33 -24.11 -36.35
N PRO A 165 11.67 -22.84 -36.05
CA PRO A 165 12.46 -22.54 -34.87
C PRO A 165 11.67 -23.01 -33.64
N THR A 166 12.16 -24.06 -32.99
CA THR A 166 11.67 -24.55 -31.70
C THR A 166 11.78 -23.43 -30.66
N GLU A 167 10.74 -23.29 -29.84
CA GLU A 167 10.59 -22.32 -28.75
C GLU A 167 11.58 -22.53 -27.57
N GLU A 168 12.89 -22.68 -27.83
CA GLU A 168 13.86 -23.13 -26.82
C GLU A 168 14.99 -22.14 -26.48
N ASP A 169 14.94 -20.90 -26.97
CA ASP A 169 15.79 -19.83 -26.44
C ASP A 169 15.11 -19.21 -25.21
N GLU A 170 15.72 -19.30 -24.04
CA GLU A 170 15.26 -18.71 -22.77
C GLU A 170 14.97 -17.20 -22.90
N VAL A 171 13.70 -16.84 -23.09
CA VAL A 171 13.27 -15.46 -23.31
C VAL A 171 12.86 -14.79 -22.01
N SER A 172 13.78 -14.04 -21.41
CA SER A 172 13.47 -13.21 -20.25
C SER A 172 12.81 -11.89 -20.68
N TYR A 173 11.57 -11.67 -20.23
CA TYR A 173 10.89 -10.38 -20.31
C TYR A 173 11.33 -9.51 -19.13
N HIS A 174 11.40 -8.19 -19.30
CA HIS A 174 11.68 -7.26 -18.20
C HIS A 174 10.59 -6.19 -18.07
N PRO A 175 10.36 -5.62 -16.87
CA PRO A 175 9.48 -4.46 -16.73
C PRO A 175 9.95 -3.30 -17.61
N LEU A 176 9.01 -2.68 -18.32
CA LEU A 176 9.28 -1.45 -19.07
C LEU A 176 9.08 -0.25 -18.15
N ASP A 177 9.99 0.72 -18.24
CA ASP A 177 9.81 1.98 -17.52
C ASP A 177 8.67 2.78 -18.17
N LYS A 178 7.99 3.61 -17.36
CA LYS A 178 6.89 4.48 -17.81
C LYS A 178 7.26 5.33 -19.02
N PHE A 179 8.53 5.75 -19.16
CA PHE A 179 8.99 6.54 -20.29
C PHE A 179 9.12 5.70 -21.57
N ASP A 180 9.59 4.46 -21.46
CA ASP A 180 9.71 3.53 -22.59
C ASP A 180 8.31 3.20 -23.12
N VAL A 181 7.36 2.94 -22.21
CA VAL A 181 5.94 2.74 -22.56
C VAL A 181 5.38 3.94 -23.32
N LEU A 182 5.63 5.18 -22.86
CA LEU A 182 5.21 6.38 -23.57
C LEU A 182 5.88 6.54 -24.94
N GLN A 183 7.14 6.16 -25.09
CA GLN A 183 7.85 6.23 -26.37
C GLN A 183 7.29 5.22 -27.36
N LEU A 184 7.02 3.99 -26.92
CA LEU A 184 6.39 2.95 -27.73
C LEU A 184 4.96 3.35 -28.15
N LEU A 185 4.22 4.04 -27.29
CA LEU A 185 2.91 4.60 -27.62
C LEU A 185 2.98 5.67 -28.70
N LYS A 186 3.93 6.61 -28.57
CA LYS A 186 4.16 7.64 -29.59
C LYS A 186 4.60 7.04 -30.92
N ALA A 187 5.41 5.99 -30.87
CA ALA A 187 5.85 5.22 -32.04
C ALA A 187 4.75 4.30 -32.62
N LYS A 188 3.55 4.26 -32.01
CA LYS A 188 2.43 3.35 -32.36
C LYS A 188 2.83 1.87 -32.36
N GLN A 189 3.87 1.49 -31.63
CA GLN A 189 4.31 0.10 -31.45
C GLN A 189 3.59 -0.58 -30.28
N LEU A 190 2.86 0.18 -29.47
CA LEU A 190 2.13 -0.30 -28.31
C LEU A 190 0.67 0.18 -28.33
N GLN A 191 -0.25 -0.76 -28.12
CA GLN A 191 -1.66 -0.47 -27.87
C GLN A 191 -1.97 -0.68 -26.38
N ILE A 192 -2.45 0.35 -25.69
CA ILE A 192 -2.88 0.23 -24.29
C ILE A 192 -4.25 -0.46 -24.24
N PRO A 193 -4.46 -1.43 -23.34
CA PRO A 193 -5.77 -2.03 -23.08
C PRO A 193 -6.83 -0.97 -22.78
N ARG A 194 -8.07 -1.17 -23.24
CA ARG A 194 -9.15 -0.22 -22.97
C ARG A 194 -9.41 -0.15 -21.46
N SER A 195 -9.86 1.02 -20.98
CA SER A 195 -10.17 1.21 -19.55
C SER A 195 -11.11 0.13 -18.99
N ARG A 196 -12.08 -0.31 -19.81
CA ARG A 196 -13.01 -1.39 -19.46
C ARG A 196 -12.35 -2.77 -19.36
N GLU A 197 -11.36 -3.06 -20.21
CA GLU A 197 -10.61 -4.33 -20.16
C GLU A 197 -9.74 -4.41 -18.90
N ILE A 198 -9.17 -3.26 -18.48
CA ILE A 198 -8.42 -3.16 -17.23
C ILE A 198 -9.36 -3.33 -16.03
N GLU A 199 -10.54 -2.72 -16.07
CA GLU A 199 -11.55 -2.82 -15.01
C GLU A 199 -12.15 -4.24 -14.91
N ASP A 200 -12.32 -4.92 -16.04
CA ASP A 200 -12.83 -6.30 -16.09
C ASP A 200 -11.90 -7.29 -15.38
N LYS A 201 -10.58 -7.09 -15.48
CA LYS A 201 -9.59 -7.87 -14.72
C LYS A 201 -9.71 -7.70 -13.20
N SER A 202 -10.39 -6.64 -12.73
CA SER A 202 -10.58 -6.34 -11.31
C SER A 202 -11.95 -6.75 -10.76
N LYS A 203 -12.75 -7.60 -11.42
CA LYS A 203 -14.08 -8.01 -10.91
C LYS A 203 -14.10 -8.50 -9.45
N HIS A 204 -13.10 -9.27 -9.02
CA HIS A 204 -12.99 -9.74 -7.63
C HIS A 204 -12.79 -8.61 -6.61
N ASP A 205 -12.32 -7.45 -7.06
CA ASP A 205 -12.14 -6.25 -6.25
C ASP A 205 -13.47 -5.67 -5.77
N GLN A 206 -14.51 -5.69 -6.61
CA GLN A 206 -15.80 -5.07 -6.29
C GLN A 206 -16.52 -5.76 -5.13
N ILE A 207 -16.47 -7.10 -5.08
CA ILE A 207 -17.06 -7.87 -3.97
C ILE A 207 -16.27 -7.66 -2.68
N ALA A 208 -14.94 -7.69 -2.76
CA ALA A 208 -14.07 -7.45 -1.60
C ALA A 208 -14.30 -6.03 -1.02
N LYS A 209 -14.44 -5.02 -1.88
CA LYS A 209 -14.78 -3.64 -1.49
C LYS A 209 -16.12 -3.54 -0.78
N LEU A 210 -17.15 -4.21 -1.30
CA LEU A 210 -18.47 -4.22 -0.66
C LEU A 210 -18.40 -4.83 0.74
N LEU A 211 -17.72 -5.97 0.89
CA LEU A 211 -17.54 -6.62 2.19
C LEU A 211 -16.81 -5.72 3.19
N VAL A 212 -15.72 -5.09 2.77
CA VAL A 212 -14.96 -4.16 3.62
C VAL A 212 -15.79 -2.94 4.01
N LEU A 213 -16.57 -2.39 3.08
CA LEU A 213 -17.42 -1.24 3.32
C LEU A 213 -18.48 -1.57 4.37
N VAL A 214 -19.19 -2.69 4.20
CA VAL A 214 -20.21 -3.15 5.15
C VAL A 214 -19.59 -3.40 6.52
N GLN A 215 -18.46 -4.13 6.58
CA GLN A 215 -17.74 -4.41 7.82
C GLN A 215 -17.31 -3.13 8.53
N THR A 216 -16.72 -2.19 7.80
CA THR A 216 -16.20 -0.94 8.34
C THR A 216 -17.32 -0.03 8.83
N ILE A 217 -18.39 0.12 8.04
CA ILE A 217 -19.58 0.91 8.44
C ILE A 217 -20.17 0.30 9.71
N TRP A 218 -20.42 -1.01 9.72
CA TRP A 218 -20.98 -1.69 10.89
C TRP A 218 -20.11 -1.50 12.13
N PHE A 219 -18.78 -1.68 12.00
CA PHE A 219 -17.84 -1.49 13.09
C PHE A 219 -17.87 -0.05 13.63
N VAL A 220 -17.83 0.95 12.75
CA VAL A 220 -17.89 2.37 13.14
C VAL A 220 -19.22 2.69 13.82
N THR A 221 -20.35 2.23 13.26
CA THR A 221 -21.68 2.42 13.87
C THR A 221 -21.74 1.80 15.27
N GLN A 222 -21.16 0.62 15.47
CA GLN A 222 -21.03 0.00 16.80
C GLN A 222 -20.21 0.88 17.75
N CYS A 223 -19.03 1.36 17.35
CA CYS A 223 -18.23 2.25 18.20
C CYS A 223 -18.95 3.56 18.55
N VAL A 224 -19.65 4.16 17.57
CA VAL A 224 -20.44 5.39 17.76
C VAL A 224 -21.62 5.13 18.71
N GLY A 225 -22.40 4.08 18.49
CA GLY A 225 -23.52 3.69 19.35
C GLY A 225 -23.09 3.47 20.80
N ARG A 226 -21.95 2.79 21.00
CA ARG A 226 -21.33 2.63 22.34
C ARG A 226 -21.00 3.97 22.97
N LYS A 227 -20.40 4.89 22.21
CA LYS A 227 -20.03 6.21 22.72
C LYS A 227 -21.25 7.04 23.13
N ILE A 228 -22.33 6.99 22.34
CA ILE A 228 -23.60 7.68 22.62
C ILE A 228 -24.25 7.12 23.90
N GLN A 229 -24.21 5.80 24.08
CA GLN A 229 -24.74 5.14 25.29
C GLN A 229 -23.78 5.17 26.49
N HIS A 230 -22.72 6.00 26.45
CA HIS A 230 -21.69 6.10 27.48
C HIS A 230 -21.03 4.75 27.84
N LEU A 231 -20.98 3.80 26.91
CA LEU A 231 -20.30 2.53 27.07
C LEU A 231 -18.81 2.67 26.74
N PRO A 232 -17.92 2.01 27.50
CA PRO A 232 -16.49 2.10 27.26
C PRO A 232 -16.10 1.40 25.95
N LEU A 233 -15.22 2.02 25.18
CA LEU A 233 -14.53 1.39 24.06
C LEU A 233 -13.31 0.65 24.58
N THR A 234 -13.07 -0.55 24.05
CA THR A 234 -11.83 -1.28 24.29
C THR A 234 -10.66 -0.61 23.56
N LYS A 235 -9.44 -0.81 24.05
CA LYS A 235 -8.25 -0.19 23.44
C LYS A 235 -8.02 -0.76 22.04
N LEU A 236 -8.36 -2.03 21.84
CA LEU A 236 -8.36 -2.68 20.53
C LEU A 236 -9.36 -2.03 19.56
N GLU A 237 -10.56 -1.65 20.01
CA GLU A 237 -11.53 -0.90 19.18
C GLU A 237 -10.96 0.47 18.77
N ILE A 238 -10.30 1.17 19.69
CA ILE A 238 -9.67 2.47 19.42
C ILE A 238 -8.53 2.35 18.40
N VAL A 239 -7.68 1.33 18.54
CA VAL A 239 -6.64 1.02 17.54
C VAL A 239 -7.27 0.71 16.18
N THR A 240 -8.37 -0.05 16.16
CA THR A 240 -9.09 -0.40 14.92
C THR A 240 -9.62 0.84 14.21
N LEU A 241 -10.18 1.82 14.95
CA LEU A 241 -10.61 3.10 14.37
C LEU A 241 -9.45 3.86 13.72
N ALA A 242 -8.25 3.85 14.33
CA ALA A 242 -7.07 4.47 13.74
C ALA A 242 -6.68 3.79 12.41
N TYR A 243 -6.70 2.45 12.35
CA TYR A 243 -6.49 1.71 11.09
C TYR A 243 -7.57 1.98 10.04
N ILE A 244 -8.83 2.14 10.43
CA ILE A 244 -9.92 2.47 9.50
C ILE A 244 -9.63 3.81 8.83
N ILE A 245 -9.31 4.86 9.60
CA ILE A 245 -9.08 6.21 9.06
C ILE A 245 -7.94 6.21 8.03
N ILE A 246 -6.81 5.60 8.37
CA ILE A 246 -5.65 5.56 7.47
C ILE A 246 -5.86 4.67 6.25
N ASN A 247 -6.60 3.56 6.39
CA ASN A 247 -6.92 2.70 5.24
C ASN A 247 -7.93 3.35 4.30
N ILE A 248 -8.91 4.10 4.79
CA ILE A 248 -9.81 4.90 3.95
C ILE A 248 -9.01 5.91 3.11
N ALA A 249 -8.05 6.61 3.73
CA ALA A 249 -7.19 7.55 3.02
C ALA A 249 -6.34 6.84 1.95
N THR A 250 -5.68 5.74 2.31
CA THR A 250 -4.86 4.93 1.39
C THR A 250 -5.68 4.47 0.19
N TYR A 251 -6.87 3.94 0.46
CA TYR A 251 -7.76 3.43 -0.55
C TYR A 251 -8.31 4.55 -1.46
N ALA A 252 -8.57 5.75 -0.95
CA ALA A 252 -8.99 6.89 -1.77
C ALA A 252 -7.95 7.26 -2.84
N PHE A 253 -6.65 7.27 -2.49
CA PHE A 253 -5.57 7.53 -3.45
C PHE A 253 -5.39 6.41 -4.48
N TRP A 254 -5.74 5.18 -4.11
CA TRP A 254 -5.68 4.01 -5.00
C TRP A 254 -7.01 3.62 -5.64
N TRP A 255 -8.07 4.44 -5.51
CA TRP A 255 -9.39 4.11 -6.04
C TRP A 255 -9.39 3.75 -7.53
N LYS A 256 -8.54 4.42 -8.32
CA LYS A 256 -8.40 4.17 -9.78
C LYS A 256 -7.24 3.25 -10.14
N LYS A 257 -6.48 2.74 -9.16
CA LYS A 257 -5.41 1.77 -9.39
C LYS A 257 -6.02 0.37 -9.53
N PRO A 258 -5.74 -0.37 -10.61
CA PRO A 258 -6.21 -1.74 -10.77
C PRO A 258 -5.75 -2.64 -9.62
N TYR A 259 -6.65 -3.45 -9.07
CA TYR A 259 -6.36 -4.38 -7.98
C TYR A 259 -6.02 -5.77 -8.52
N CYS A 260 -5.06 -6.46 -7.90
CA CYS A 260 -4.63 -7.84 -8.21
C CYS A 260 -4.35 -8.12 -9.71
N VAL A 261 -3.56 -7.26 -10.35
CA VAL A 261 -3.01 -7.57 -11.68
C VAL A 261 -1.81 -8.51 -11.51
N GLU A 262 -2.02 -9.80 -11.74
CA GLU A 262 -0.95 -10.82 -11.61
C GLU A 262 -0.05 -10.91 -12.84
N GLU A 263 -0.55 -10.55 -14.02
CA GLU A 263 0.21 -10.60 -15.27
C GLU A 263 0.26 -9.26 -16.01
N ALA A 264 1.49 -8.83 -16.31
CA ALA A 264 1.76 -7.70 -17.20
C ALA A 264 1.45 -8.05 -18.66
N VAL A 265 1.12 -7.02 -19.44
CA VAL A 265 1.04 -7.12 -20.90
C VAL A 265 2.45 -7.26 -21.47
N ARG A 266 2.70 -8.36 -22.18
CA ARG A 266 4.00 -8.68 -22.78
C ARG A 266 4.10 -8.07 -24.17
N ILE A 267 5.18 -7.35 -24.45
CA ILE A 267 5.41 -6.64 -25.71
C ILE A 267 6.75 -7.06 -26.28
N VAL A 268 6.78 -7.36 -27.58
CA VAL A 268 8.02 -7.51 -28.34
C VAL A 268 8.19 -6.23 -29.16
N TYR A 269 9.29 -5.51 -28.94
CA TYR A 269 9.56 -4.25 -29.63
C TYR A 269 10.91 -4.30 -30.36
N LYS A 270 11.03 -3.49 -31.42
CA LYS A 270 12.30 -3.26 -32.12
C LYS A 270 12.85 -1.94 -31.60
N GLU A 271 14.11 -1.91 -31.16
CA GLU A 271 14.74 -0.64 -30.77
C GLU A 271 14.63 0.37 -31.94
N PRO A 272 14.25 1.63 -31.69
CA PRO A 272 14.43 2.69 -32.67
C PRO A 272 15.92 2.80 -33.00
N MET A 273 16.27 2.91 -34.30
CA MET A 273 17.66 3.12 -34.73
C MET A 273 18.31 4.23 -33.92
N GLU A 274 19.28 3.84 -33.08
CA GLU A 274 20.46 4.61 -32.72
C GLU A 274 20.32 6.14 -32.68
N GLN A 275 19.35 6.65 -31.90
CA GLN A 275 19.44 8.00 -31.37
C GLN A 275 19.26 7.94 -29.85
N GLU A 276 20.42 8.02 -29.19
CA GLU A 276 20.61 8.15 -27.74
C GLU A 276 20.51 6.86 -26.92
N LYS A 277 21.25 5.80 -27.29
CA LYS A 277 21.69 4.79 -26.31
C LYS A 277 22.51 5.49 -25.23
N ARG A 278 21.92 5.69 -24.05
CA ARG A 278 22.66 6.15 -22.88
C ARG A 278 23.43 4.98 -22.28
N PRO A 279 24.71 5.16 -21.91
CA PRO A 279 25.37 4.19 -21.05
C PRO A 279 24.62 4.13 -19.71
N LEU A 280 24.50 2.93 -19.14
CA LEU A 280 24.13 2.74 -17.73
C LEU A 280 25.08 3.58 -16.86
N ARG A 281 24.63 4.79 -16.50
CA ARG A 281 25.46 5.73 -15.75
C ARG A 281 25.58 5.24 -14.32
N LYS A 282 26.80 4.82 -13.94
CA LYS A 282 27.22 4.67 -12.54
C LYS A 282 26.80 5.93 -11.76
N ARG A 283 26.13 5.70 -10.64
CA ARG A 283 25.56 6.68 -9.72
C ARG A 283 26.66 7.54 -9.08
N THR A 284 27.09 8.61 -9.74
CA THR A 284 27.99 9.62 -9.17
C THR A 284 27.48 11.03 -9.47
N SER A 285 26.49 11.47 -8.71
CA SER A 285 26.27 12.89 -8.38
C SER A 285 25.31 12.96 -7.20
N LYS A 286 25.76 13.56 -6.09
CA LYS A 286 25.00 13.66 -4.84
C LYS A 286 23.69 14.45 -5.10
N PRO A 287 22.52 13.87 -4.78
CA PRO A 287 21.20 14.47 -5.10
C PRO A 287 20.87 15.75 -4.32
N SER A 288 21.64 16.10 -3.28
CA SER A 288 21.32 17.21 -2.37
C SER A 288 21.51 18.60 -2.98
N THR A 289 22.47 18.83 -3.87
CA THR A 289 22.80 20.18 -4.38
C THR A 289 21.86 20.69 -5.46
N GLU A 290 21.20 19.82 -6.22
CA GLU A 290 20.31 20.22 -7.32
C GLU A 290 18.88 20.50 -6.83
N ILE A 291 18.43 19.80 -5.79
CA ILE A 291 17.14 20.05 -5.12
C ILE A 291 17.14 21.44 -4.47
N ILE A 292 18.25 21.80 -3.80
CA ILE A 292 18.43 23.11 -3.15
C ILE A 292 18.33 24.26 -4.16
N LYS A 293 18.93 24.14 -5.36
CA LYS A 293 18.86 25.19 -6.40
C LYS A 293 17.44 25.44 -6.90
N VAL A 294 16.62 24.40 -7.04
CA VAL A 294 15.23 24.53 -7.52
C VAL A 294 14.34 25.12 -6.43
N VAL A 295 14.54 24.71 -5.17
CA VAL A 295 13.87 25.33 -4.01
C VAL A 295 14.21 26.82 -3.91
N MET A 296 15.49 27.19 -4.10
CA MET A 296 15.94 28.59 -4.17
C MET A 296 15.24 29.37 -5.30
N TYR A 297 15.05 28.75 -6.46
CA TYR A 297 14.41 29.38 -7.63
C TYR A 297 12.90 29.56 -7.46
N THR A 298 12.23 28.70 -6.70
CA THR A 298 10.79 28.80 -6.42
C THR A 298 10.43 29.80 -5.32
N ILE A 299 11.39 30.15 -4.46
CA ILE A 299 11.21 31.11 -3.36
C ILE A 299 11.46 32.56 -3.83
N SER A 300 12.22 32.77 -4.92
CA SER A 300 12.49 34.11 -5.48
C SER A 300 11.50 34.52 -6.60
N GLY A 301 10.44 35.25 -6.23
CA GLY A 301 9.95 36.40 -7.01
C GLY A 301 8.85 36.20 -8.07
N GLU A 302 8.12 37.31 -8.31
CA GLU A 302 6.83 37.56 -8.98
C GLU A 302 6.59 37.04 -10.42
N GLY A 303 7.49 36.25 -11.01
CA GLY A 303 7.35 35.65 -12.35
C GLY A 303 7.04 34.15 -12.40
N SER A 304 6.82 33.53 -11.23
CA SER A 304 6.91 32.09 -10.96
C SER A 304 6.10 31.18 -11.92
N LEU A 305 4.86 31.54 -12.27
CA LEU A 305 3.99 30.68 -13.10
C LEU A 305 4.47 30.52 -14.56
N LYS A 306 4.98 31.59 -15.17
CA LYS A 306 5.48 31.55 -16.57
C LYS A 306 6.83 30.84 -16.64
N ALA A 307 7.70 31.06 -15.66
CA ALA A 307 8.98 30.35 -15.52
C ALA A 307 8.77 28.86 -15.24
N PHE A 308 7.81 28.51 -14.37
CA PHE A 308 7.39 27.13 -14.11
C PHE A 308 6.90 26.44 -15.39
N GLY A 309 6.06 27.11 -16.19
CA GLY A 309 5.59 26.58 -17.47
C GLY A 309 6.71 26.35 -18.51
N LYS A 310 7.78 27.15 -18.47
CA LYS A 310 8.96 26.98 -19.35
C LYS A 310 9.88 25.85 -18.85
N ALA A 311 10.12 25.76 -17.54
CA ALA A 311 10.88 24.68 -16.91
C ALA A 311 10.18 23.31 -17.04
N PHE A 312 8.84 23.29 -17.03
CA PHE A 312 8.05 22.07 -17.25
C PHE A 312 8.27 21.46 -18.66
N ARG A 313 8.79 22.25 -19.61
CA ARG A 313 9.08 21.81 -20.98
C ARG A 313 10.38 20.99 -21.08
N ASP A 314 11.31 21.14 -20.13
CA ASP A 314 12.54 20.35 -20.09
C ASP A 314 12.34 19.00 -19.36
N ARG A 315 12.89 17.92 -19.94
CA ARG A 315 12.76 16.54 -19.41
C ARG A 315 13.43 16.37 -18.04
N LYS A 316 14.54 17.05 -17.77
CA LYS A 316 15.27 16.93 -16.50
C LYS A 316 14.59 17.75 -15.41
N ALA A 317 14.27 19.02 -15.70
CA ALA A 317 13.53 19.89 -14.79
C ALA A 317 12.17 19.31 -14.41
N ARG A 318 11.41 18.75 -15.35
CA ARG A 318 10.13 18.09 -15.07
C ARG A 318 10.24 16.92 -14.09
N ARG A 319 11.25 16.06 -14.25
CA ARG A 319 11.51 14.96 -13.29
C ARG A 319 11.78 15.49 -11.88
N ILE A 320 12.54 16.58 -11.78
CA ILE A 320 12.85 17.22 -10.51
C ILE A 320 11.58 17.84 -9.90
N ILE A 321 10.76 18.53 -10.68
CA ILE A 321 9.49 19.11 -10.22
C ILE A 321 8.54 18.04 -9.69
N VAL A 322 8.34 16.94 -10.42
CA VAL A 322 7.48 15.82 -9.96
C VAL A 322 8.04 15.20 -8.68
N ALA A 323 9.35 14.98 -8.61
CA ALA A 323 9.99 14.46 -7.42
C ALA A 323 9.83 15.41 -6.23
N LEU A 324 9.94 16.72 -6.44
CA LEU A 324 9.77 17.75 -5.41
C LEU A 324 8.32 17.79 -4.92
N ILE A 325 7.33 17.81 -5.82
CA ILE A 325 5.91 17.80 -5.46
C ILE A 325 5.57 16.52 -4.71
N SER A 326 6.04 15.36 -5.18
CA SER A 326 5.86 14.09 -4.47
C SER A 326 6.52 14.12 -3.09
N PHE A 327 7.73 14.68 -2.97
CA PHE A 327 8.44 14.78 -1.69
C PHE A 327 7.70 15.68 -0.68
N VAL A 328 7.27 16.86 -1.11
CA VAL A 328 6.50 17.80 -0.28
C VAL A 328 5.15 17.19 0.13
N ALA A 329 4.44 16.58 -0.82
CA ALA A 329 3.18 15.90 -0.53
C ALA A 329 3.37 14.77 0.48
N SER A 330 4.43 13.96 0.34
CA SER A 330 4.77 12.89 1.28
C SER A 330 5.07 13.42 2.68
N ILE A 331 5.75 14.56 2.80
CA ILE A 331 5.99 15.23 4.09
C ILE A 331 4.67 15.65 4.73
N VAL A 332 3.84 16.40 4.01
CA VAL A 332 2.56 16.91 4.53
C VAL A 332 1.67 15.75 4.97
N VAL A 333 1.62 14.69 4.18
CA VAL A 333 0.84 13.49 4.47
C VAL A 333 1.39 12.77 5.69
N LEU A 334 2.71 12.57 5.78
CA LEU A 334 3.32 11.93 6.95
C LEU A 334 2.95 12.68 8.23
N THR A 335 3.05 14.01 8.20
CA THR A 335 2.67 14.87 9.32
C THR A 335 1.20 14.70 9.69
N VAL A 336 0.30 14.92 8.73
CA VAL A 336 -1.14 14.96 8.97
C VAL A 336 -1.67 13.58 9.33
N SER A 337 -1.35 12.56 8.54
CA SER A 337 -1.82 11.19 8.79
C SER A 337 -1.22 10.58 10.04
N GLY A 338 0.07 10.79 10.31
CA GLY A 338 0.72 10.31 11.54
C GLY A 338 0.14 10.98 12.79
N ALA A 339 -0.07 12.30 12.74
CA ALA A 339 -0.69 13.04 13.84
C ALA A 339 -2.15 12.61 14.06
N LEU A 340 -2.95 12.46 12.99
CA LEU A 340 -4.33 11.98 13.09
C LEU A 340 -4.40 10.55 13.62
N PHE A 341 -3.53 9.66 13.14
CA PHE A 341 -3.46 8.29 13.64
C PHE A 341 -3.14 8.26 15.13
N GLY A 342 -2.11 9.01 15.57
CA GLY A 342 -1.76 9.14 16.98
C GLY A 342 -2.90 9.75 17.80
N ALA A 343 -3.59 10.74 17.26
CA ALA A 343 -4.62 11.49 17.95
C ALA A 343 -5.84 10.62 18.35
N VAL A 344 -6.16 9.60 17.56
CA VAL A 344 -7.26 8.66 17.87
C VAL A 344 -7.03 7.94 19.20
N HIS A 345 -5.78 7.69 19.60
CA HIS A 345 -5.47 7.01 20.87
C HIS A 345 -5.84 7.83 22.11
N PHE A 346 -6.00 9.16 21.99
CA PHE A 346 -6.52 10.00 23.07
C PHE A 346 -7.98 9.71 23.42
N LEU A 347 -8.73 8.99 22.57
CA LEU A 347 -10.07 8.51 22.94
C LEU A 347 -10.05 7.61 24.20
N ALA A 348 -8.90 6.99 24.49
CA ALA A 348 -8.70 6.17 25.69
C ALA A 348 -8.07 6.93 26.88
N TRP A 349 -7.95 8.26 26.81
CA TRP A 349 -7.19 9.05 27.79
C TRP A 349 -7.69 8.87 29.24
N GLU A 350 -9.01 8.93 29.42
CA GLU A 350 -9.71 8.73 30.70
C GLU A 350 -10.12 7.27 30.95
N SER A 351 -9.67 6.33 30.12
CA SER A 351 -10.05 4.93 30.28
C SER A 351 -9.28 4.25 31.42
N SER A 352 -9.92 3.31 32.11
CA SER A 352 -9.27 2.44 33.10
C SER A 352 -8.36 1.42 32.42
N PHE A 353 -7.21 1.12 33.02
CA PHE A 353 -6.25 0.09 32.58
C PHE A 353 -6.04 -0.94 33.70
N PRO A 354 -5.60 -2.17 33.38
CA PRO A 354 -5.33 -3.18 34.40
C PRO A 354 -4.26 -2.76 35.41
N THR A 355 -3.30 -1.94 34.98
CA THR A 355 -2.22 -1.42 35.84
C THR A 355 -1.97 0.08 35.58
N PRO A 356 -1.50 0.83 36.59
CA PRO A 356 -1.10 2.23 36.41
C PRO A 356 0.03 2.39 35.38
N VAL A 357 0.94 1.42 35.30
CA VAL A 357 2.06 1.42 34.33
C VAL A 357 1.52 1.34 32.90
N GLU A 358 0.58 0.44 32.61
CA GLU A 358 -0.04 0.34 31.27
C GLU A 358 -0.78 1.63 30.89
N GLN A 359 -1.46 2.28 31.85
CA GLN A 359 -2.11 3.57 31.61
C GLN A 359 -1.09 4.66 31.28
N LEU A 360 -0.01 4.75 32.06
CA LEU A 360 1.05 5.72 31.84
C LEU A 360 1.72 5.52 30.48
N LEU A 361 2.08 4.27 30.14
CA LEU A 361 2.67 3.94 28.84
C LEU A 361 1.73 4.32 27.69
N TRP A 362 0.43 4.01 27.80
CA TRP A 362 -0.54 4.40 26.78
C TRP A 362 -0.59 5.92 26.57
N ARG A 363 -0.62 6.71 27.66
CA ARG A 363 -0.66 8.17 27.60
C ARG A 363 0.61 8.75 26.98
N ILE A 364 1.78 8.30 27.44
CA ILE A 364 3.08 8.72 26.89
C ILE A 364 3.12 8.41 25.40
N PHE A 365 2.81 7.17 25.00
CA PHE A 365 2.92 6.80 23.60
C PHE A 365 1.82 7.41 22.71
N SER A 366 0.65 7.75 23.24
CA SER A 366 -0.35 8.55 22.49
C SER A 366 0.18 9.94 22.13
N ILE A 367 0.87 10.60 23.08
CA ILE A 367 1.54 11.90 22.85
C ILE A 367 2.69 11.73 21.85
N VAL A 368 3.55 10.74 22.05
CA VAL A 368 4.70 10.45 21.18
C VAL A 368 4.27 10.18 19.74
N LEU A 369 3.26 9.32 19.54
CA LEU A 369 2.75 8.96 18.21
C LEU A 369 2.12 10.16 17.50
N THR A 370 1.55 11.10 18.24
CA THR A 370 0.98 12.33 17.68
C THR A 370 2.04 13.38 17.39
N GLY A 371 3.01 13.56 18.30
CA GLY A 371 4.01 14.63 18.23
C GLY A 371 5.17 14.34 17.28
N ILE A 372 5.69 13.10 17.23
CA ILE A 372 6.86 12.78 16.40
C ILE A 372 6.61 13.05 14.90
N PRO A 373 5.49 12.64 14.28
CA PRO A 373 5.22 12.96 12.88
C PRO A 373 5.22 14.46 12.56
N VAL A 374 4.90 15.32 13.54
CA VAL A 374 4.92 16.78 13.39
C VAL A 374 6.33 17.36 13.52
N ILE A 375 7.13 16.83 14.43
CA ILE A 375 8.50 17.30 14.71
C ILE A 375 9.50 16.82 13.64
N MET A 376 9.29 15.64 13.06
CA MET A 376 10.24 15.00 12.15
C MET A 376 10.56 15.81 10.88
N PRO A 377 9.58 16.35 10.13
CA PRO A 377 9.88 17.08 8.90
C PRO A 377 10.68 18.38 9.05
N PRO A 378 10.37 19.31 9.98
CA PRO A 378 11.19 20.51 10.16
C PRO A 378 12.60 20.14 10.64
N LEU A 379 12.74 19.08 11.45
CA LEU A 379 14.04 18.57 11.86
C LEU A 379 14.85 18.02 10.68
N ALA A 380 14.21 17.21 9.83
CA ALA A 380 14.81 16.69 8.60
C ALA A 380 15.23 17.82 7.66
N PHE A 381 14.41 18.86 7.51
CA PHE A 381 14.73 20.04 6.72
C PHE A 381 15.96 20.79 7.27
N ALA A 382 16.06 20.96 8.59
CA ALA A 382 17.23 21.58 9.22
C ALA A 382 18.53 20.77 8.97
N ILE A 383 18.47 19.43 9.00
CA ILE A 383 19.61 18.55 8.67
C ILE A 383 20.11 18.80 7.26
N LEU A 384 19.20 18.90 6.29
CA LEU A 384 19.54 19.10 4.88
C LEU A 384 20.26 20.43 4.63
N ASN A 385 20.00 21.45 5.46
CA ASN A 385 20.58 22.79 5.31
C ASN A 385 21.89 23.00 6.08
N VAL A 386 22.07 22.37 7.25
CA VAL A 386 23.18 22.67 8.17
C VAL A 386 24.16 21.50 8.36
N SER A 387 23.83 20.30 7.85
CA SER A 387 24.68 19.09 7.88
C SER A 387 25.33 18.82 9.25
N LEU A 388 24.51 18.74 10.31
CA LEU A 388 24.97 18.44 11.68
C LEU A 388 24.78 16.95 12.01
N ARG A 389 25.89 16.23 12.26
CA ARG A 389 25.87 14.85 12.77
C ARG A 389 24.98 14.63 14.01
N PRO A 390 24.95 15.50 15.05
CA PRO A 390 24.05 15.28 16.20
C PRO A 390 22.57 15.28 15.79
N LEU A 391 22.20 16.08 14.79
CA LEU A 391 20.82 16.21 14.33
C LEU A 391 20.35 14.94 13.59
N SER A 392 21.24 14.28 12.84
CA SER A 392 20.94 12.97 12.23
C SER A 392 20.78 11.84 13.24
N ILE A 393 21.53 11.88 14.35
CA ILE A 393 21.39 10.92 15.45
C ILE A 393 20.02 11.14 16.13
N LEU A 394 19.66 12.40 16.41
CA LEU A 394 18.36 12.76 16.98
C LEU A 394 17.19 12.29 16.10
N LEU A 395 17.26 12.51 14.78
CA LEU A 395 16.25 12.01 13.84
C LEU A 395 16.11 10.48 13.92
N SER A 396 17.23 9.76 13.96
CA SER A 396 17.23 8.30 14.06
C SER A 396 16.64 7.81 15.39
N MET A 397 16.95 8.49 16.50
CA MET A 397 16.39 8.21 17.82
C MET A 397 14.87 8.46 17.86
N LEU A 398 14.39 9.57 17.32
CA LEU A 398 12.96 9.85 17.25
C LEU A 398 12.23 8.79 16.42
N ALA A 399 12.83 8.31 15.33
CA ALA A 399 12.23 7.28 14.49
C ALA A 399 12.13 5.94 15.25
N PHE A 400 13.16 5.61 16.04
CA PHE A 400 13.15 4.45 16.91
C PHE A 400 12.11 4.56 18.02
N ILE A 401 12.00 5.71 18.69
CA ILE A 401 11.00 5.96 19.74
C ILE A 401 9.57 5.83 19.17
N TYR A 402 9.33 6.35 17.96
CA TYR A 402 8.04 6.18 17.29
C TYR A 402 7.71 4.71 17.02
N LEU A 403 8.69 3.93 16.53
CA LEU A 403 8.52 2.50 16.30
C LEU A 403 8.23 1.72 17.60
N VAL A 404 8.98 2.02 18.67
CA VAL A 404 8.71 1.44 20.00
C VAL A 404 7.30 1.81 20.46
N GLY A 405 6.89 3.07 20.29
CA GLY A 405 5.55 3.51 20.63
C GLY A 405 4.45 2.77 19.88
N ARG A 406 4.65 2.50 18.59
CA ARG A 406 3.73 1.67 17.78
C ARG A 406 3.61 0.26 18.32
N ALA A 407 4.73 -0.39 18.61
CA ALA A 407 4.74 -1.74 19.15
C ALA A 407 4.05 -1.79 20.52
N VAL A 408 4.34 -0.82 21.40
CA VAL A 408 3.76 -0.76 22.74
C VAL A 408 2.25 -0.51 22.69
N THR A 409 1.75 0.44 21.90
CA THR A 409 0.29 0.68 21.83
C THR A 409 -0.46 -0.53 21.26
N LEU A 410 0.11 -1.23 20.28
CA LEU A 410 -0.45 -2.49 19.78
C LEU A 410 -0.47 -3.57 20.85
N VAL A 411 0.64 -3.79 21.56
CA VAL A 411 0.70 -4.78 22.65
C VAL A 411 -0.31 -4.45 23.75
N LEU A 412 -0.37 -3.19 24.19
CA LEU A 412 -1.31 -2.74 25.22
C LEU A 412 -2.78 -2.93 24.81
N ALA A 413 -3.09 -2.77 23.52
CA ALA A 413 -4.44 -3.01 23.02
C ALA A 413 -4.90 -4.46 23.24
N PHE A 414 -3.97 -5.42 23.21
CA PHE A 414 -4.26 -6.83 23.53
C PHE A 414 -4.15 -7.14 25.02
N THR A 415 -3.10 -6.66 25.72
CA THR A 415 -2.92 -7.00 27.15
C THR A 415 -4.05 -6.44 28.01
N THR A 416 -4.61 -5.29 27.64
CA THR A 416 -5.75 -4.68 28.36
C THR A 416 -7.05 -5.49 28.26
N LEU A 417 -7.15 -6.44 27.32
CA LEU A 417 -8.32 -7.33 27.20
C LEU A 417 -8.46 -8.30 28.38
N ARG A 418 -7.38 -8.56 29.14
CA ARG A 418 -7.43 -9.44 30.32
C ARG A 418 -8.29 -8.88 31.45
N HIS A 419 -8.51 -7.57 31.47
CA HIS A 419 -9.28 -6.89 32.50
C HIS A 419 -10.08 -5.73 31.89
N LEU A 420 -11.24 -6.07 31.34
CA LEU A 420 -12.18 -5.10 30.76
C LEU A 420 -13.24 -4.69 31.79
N PRO A 421 -13.68 -3.41 31.78
CA PRO A 421 -14.79 -2.98 32.62
C PRO A 421 -16.09 -3.72 32.22
N PRO A 422 -17.03 -3.94 33.15
CA PRO A 422 -18.28 -4.67 32.84
C PRO A 422 -19.07 -4.08 31.65
N GLY A 423 -19.09 -2.75 31.51
CA GLY A 423 -19.72 -2.07 30.37
C GLY A 423 -19.09 -2.39 29.01
N ALA A 424 -17.87 -2.91 28.96
CA ALA A 424 -17.23 -3.35 27.72
C ALA A 424 -17.96 -4.56 27.10
N TYR A 425 -18.61 -5.38 27.93
CA TYR A 425 -19.36 -6.56 27.51
C TYR A 425 -20.82 -6.27 27.19
N ARG A 426 -21.34 -5.08 27.51
CA ARG A 426 -22.71 -4.70 27.12
C ARG A 426 -22.77 -4.40 25.62
N GLY A 427 -23.73 -4.97 24.91
CA GLY A 427 -24.05 -4.63 23.52
C GLY A 427 -24.66 -3.24 23.39
N VAL A 428 -24.72 -2.72 22.17
CA VAL A 428 -25.45 -1.47 21.88
C VAL A 428 -26.94 -1.78 21.83
N GLU A 429 -27.72 -1.07 22.64
CA GLU A 429 -29.17 -1.23 22.66
C GLU A 429 -29.79 -0.41 21.52
N TRP A 430 -29.94 -1.02 20.33
CA TRP A 430 -30.41 -0.34 19.12
C TRP A 430 -31.82 0.25 19.23
N SER A 431 -32.66 -0.30 20.12
CA SER A 431 -34.01 0.19 20.42
C SER A 431 -34.03 1.64 20.91
N HIS A 432 -32.94 2.13 21.53
CA HIS A 432 -32.84 3.54 21.95
C HIS A 432 -32.68 4.52 20.78
N PHE A 433 -32.30 4.03 19.58
CA PHE A 433 -32.10 4.86 18.40
C PHE A 433 -33.30 4.85 17.44
N LEU A 434 -34.20 3.89 17.58
CA LEU A 434 -35.43 3.85 16.81
C LEU A 434 -36.47 4.74 17.53
N PRO A 435 -37.08 5.72 16.85
CA PRO A 435 -38.22 6.42 17.43
C PRO A 435 -39.28 5.38 17.79
N HIS A 436 -39.92 5.54 18.95
CA HIS A 436 -40.93 4.60 19.46
C HIS A 436 -42.02 4.37 18.41
N VAL A 437 -41.99 3.23 17.72
CA VAL A 437 -43.04 2.73 16.82
C VAL A 437 -43.74 1.57 17.51
#